data_AF-A0A350YRG7-F1
#
_entry.id   AF-A0A350YRG7-F1
#
_cell.length_a   1.000
_cell.length_b   1.000
_cell.length_c   1.000
_cell.angle_alpha   90.00
_cell.angle_beta   90.00
_cell.angle_gamma   90.00
#
_symmetry.space_group_name_H-M   'P 1'
#
loop_
_entity.id
_entity.type
_entity.pdbx_description
1 polymer ?
#
loop_
_entity_poly.entity_id
_entity_poly.type
_entity_poly.pdbx_seq_one_letter_code
_entity_poly.pdbx_strand_id
1 'polypeptide(L)'
;AILGVKQDYILEERLWQKIDSKSGVYGKILEDMRNRTLRLGQSLKGYVLYGPDKAPLGIWYSVFDAMPKIHLIGEKMIEVTGPPSDLYERYDDKDMTVR
;
A
#
# COMPACT_ATOMS: atom_id res chain seq x y z
N ALA A 1 0.17 -1.86 4.05
CA ALA A 1 -0.14 -1.85 2.60
C ALA A 1 0.86 -2.72 1.87
N ILE A 2 0.58 -3.13 0.64
CA ILE A 2 1.59 -3.74 -0.25
C ILE A 2 1.79 -2.83 -1.45
N LEU A 3 3.05 -2.67 -1.85
CA LEU A 3 3.46 -1.96 -3.04
C LEU A 3 4.20 -2.90 -3.98
N GLY A 4 3.69 -3.05 -5.21
CA GLY A 4 4.50 -3.57 -6.31
C GLY A 4 5.13 -2.40 -7.05
N VAL A 5 6.44 -2.43 -7.27
CA VAL A 5 7.18 -1.42 -8.06
C VAL A 5 7.79 -2.10 -9.29
N LYS A 6 7.83 -1.40 -10.44
CA LYS A 6 8.58 -1.88 -11.59
C LYS A 6 10.07 -2.05 -11.26
N GLN A 7 10.71 -3.03 -11.89
CA GLN A 7 12.09 -3.46 -11.59
C GLN A 7 13.16 -2.39 -11.89
N ASP A 8 12.86 -1.43 -12.76
CA ASP A 8 13.76 -0.33 -13.15
C ASP A 8 13.81 0.81 -12.12
N TYR A 9 12.94 0.78 -11.10
CA TYR A 9 12.92 1.73 -10.00
C TYR A 9 13.45 1.09 -8.71
N ILE A 10 14.05 1.92 -7.86
CA ILE A 10 14.57 1.53 -6.55
C ILE A 10 13.65 2.13 -5.49
N LEU A 11 13.09 1.30 -4.61
CA LEU A 11 12.32 1.76 -3.47
C LEU A 11 13.27 2.13 -2.33
N GLU A 12 13.02 3.26 -1.66
CA GLU A 12 13.71 3.60 -0.42
C GLU A 12 13.35 2.56 0.66
N GLU A 13 14.36 1.84 1.19
CA GLU A 13 14.14 0.66 2.04
C GLU A 13 14.05 0.98 3.54
N ARG A 14 14.29 2.22 3.99
CA ARG A 14 14.19 2.53 5.44
C ARG A 14 12.75 2.39 5.93
N LEU A 15 11.78 2.58 5.05
CA LEU A 15 10.35 2.46 5.36
C LEU A 15 9.72 1.14 4.89
N TRP A 16 10.45 0.32 4.11
CA TRP A 16 9.87 -0.81 3.39
C TRP A 16 10.74 -2.06 3.40
N GLN A 17 10.11 -3.20 3.65
CA GLN A 17 10.76 -4.51 3.51
C GLN A 17 10.44 -5.12 2.14
N LYS A 18 11.48 -5.53 1.42
CA LYS A 18 11.33 -6.24 0.14
C LYS A 18 10.77 -7.64 0.34
N ILE A 19 9.75 -7.99 -0.44
CA ILE A 19 9.13 -9.33 -0.46
C ILE A 19 9.60 -10.06 -1.71
N ASP A 20 10.05 -11.30 -1.56
CA ASP A 20 10.30 -12.18 -2.70
C ASP A 20 8.97 -12.64 -3.32
N SER A 21 8.74 -12.25 -4.56
CA SER A 21 7.52 -12.59 -5.30
C SER A 21 7.37 -14.09 -5.59
N LYS A 22 8.45 -14.88 -5.53
CA LYS A 22 8.42 -16.33 -5.79
C LYS A 22 8.08 -17.18 -4.56
N SER A 23 8.07 -16.58 -3.38
CA SER A 23 7.99 -17.31 -2.11
C SER A 23 6.57 -17.72 -1.68
N GLY A 24 5.53 -17.42 -2.48
CA GLY A 24 4.11 -17.61 -2.10
C GLY A 24 3.63 -16.65 -1.00
N VAL A 25 4.55 -15.98 -0.29
CA VAL A 25 4.30 -15.02 0.79
C VAL A 25 3.42 -13.86 0.30
N TYR A 26 3.61 -13.40 -0.93
CA TYR A 26 2.80 -12.34 -1.52
C TYR A 26 1.29 -12.64 -1.51
N GLY A 27 0.91 -13.85 -1.92
CA GLY A 27 -0.50 -14.28 -1.96
C GLY A 27 -1.13 -14.28 -0.57
N LYS A 28 -0.39 -14.79 0.43
CA LYS A 28 -0.82 -14.79 1.83
C LYS A 28 -1.02 -13.38 2.38
N ILE A 29 -0.08 -12.46 2.15
CA ILE A 29 -0.22 -11.08 2.63
C ILE A 29 -1.43 -10.40 1.98
N LEU A 30 -1.67 -10.61 0.67
CA LEU A 30 -2.85 -10.07 0.00
C LEU A 30 -4.16 -10.63 0.59
N GLU A 31 -4.19 -11.93 0.87
CA GLU A 31 -5.35 -12.57 1.49
C GLU A 31 -5.60 -12.03 2.90
N ASP A 32 -4.55 -11.91 3.72
CA ASP A 32 -4.63 -11.35 5.06
C ASP A 32 -5.13 -9.89 5.04
N MET A 33 -4.64 -9.10 4.07
CA MET A 33 -5.12 -7.73 3.86
C MET A 33 -6.58 -7.70 3.45
N ARG A 34 -7.00 -8.54 2.50
CA ARG A 34 -8.40 -8.64 2.08
C ARG A 34 -9.29 -8.99 3.28
N ASN A 35 -8.91 -10.00 4.06
CA ASN A 35 -9.64 -10.44 5.24
C ASN A 35 -9.72 -9.33 6.30
N ARG A 36 -8.64 -8.56 6.51
CA ARG A 36 -8.66 -7.40 7.42
C ARG A 36 -9.62 -6.32 6.93
N THR A 37 -9.59 -5.96 5.65
CA THR A 37 -10.50 -4.94 5.11
C THR A 37 -11.96 -5.34 5.21
N LEU A 38 -12.29 -6.62 4.96
CA LEU A 38 -13.65 -7.14 5.06
C LEU A 38 -14.21 -7.03 6.48
N ARG A 39 -13.38 -7.30 7.51
CA ARG A 39 -13.79 -7.16 8.92
C ARG A 39 -14.17 -5.72 9.29
N LEU A 40 -13.63 -4.73 8.57
CA LEU A 40 -13.87 -3.30 8.80
C LEU A 40 -15.01 -2.75 7.91
N GLY A 41 -15.78 -3.62 7.25
CA GLY A 41 -16.80 -3.22 6.27
C GLY A 41 -16.23 -2.55 5.02
N GLN A 42 -14.92 -2.66 4.79
CA GLN A 42 -14.22 -2.07 3.64
C GLN A 42 -13.89 -3.14 2.60
N SER A 43 -13.44 -2.68 1.43
CA SER A 43 -12.87 -3.54 0.39
C SER A 43 -11.42 -3.18 0.16
N LEU A 44 -10.55 -4.18 -0.02
CA LEU A 44 -9.21 -3.98 -0.54
C LEU A 44 -9.28 -3.42 -1.96
N LYS A 45 -8.54 -2.33 -2.21
CA LYS A 45 -8.44 -1.66 -3.49
C LYS A 45 -7.00 -1.68 -3.98
N GLY A 46 -6.83 -1.73 -5.30
CA GLY A 46 -5.56 -1.54 -5.98
C GLY A 46 -5.54 -0.20 -6.70
N TYR A 47 -4.47 0.58 -6.52
CA TYR A 47 -4.28 1.87 -7.17
C TYR A 47 -3.01 1.83 -8.01
N VAL A 48 -3.13 2.20 -9.28
CA VAL A 48 -1.95 2.36 -10.14
C VAL A 48 -1.25 3.64 -9.74
N LEU A 49 0.05 3.53 -9.46
CA LEU A 49 0.92 4.66 -9.17
C LEU A 49 1.56 5.13 -10.45
N TYR A 50 1.54 6.45 -10.69
CA TYR A 50 2.12 7.06 -11.87
C TYR A 50 3.29 7.97 -11.49
N GLY A 51 4.32 7.97 -12.33
CA GLY A 51 5.46 8.86 -12.24
C GLY A 51 5.19 10.21 -12.89
N PRO A 52 6.15 11.13 -12.83
CA PRO A 52 6.01 12.50 -13.36
C PRO A 52 5.67 12.56 -14.85
N ASP A 53 6.12 11.57 -15.63
CA ASP A 53 5.88 11.40 -17.06
C ASP A 53 4.59 10.62 -17.37
N LYS A 54 3.75 10.35 -16.36
CA LYS A 54 2.60 9.45 -16.41
C LYS A 54 2.95 8.00 -16.75
N ALA A 55 4.21 7.60 -16.61
CA ALA A 55 4.56 6.18 -16.69
C ALA A 55 4.06 5.45 -15.43
N PRO A 56 3.48 4.26 -15.55
CA PRO A 56 3.09 3.47 -14.39
C PRO A 56 4.35 3.01 -13.64
N LEU A 57 4.41 3.30 -12.34
CA LEU A 57 5.49 2.93 -11.42
C LEU A 57 5.19 1.64 -10.68
N GLY A 58 3.91 1.37 -10.40
CA GLY A 58 3.54 0.31 -9.49
C GLY A 58 2.05 0.20 -9.20
N ILE A 59 1.71 -0.74 -8.31
CA ILE A 59 0.35 -0.91 -7.77
C ILE A 59 0.42 -0.87 -6.25
N TRP A 60 -0.39 0.01 -5.66
CA TRP A 60 -0.61 0.14 -4.23
C TRP A 60 -1.90 -0.58 -3.81
N TYR A 61 -1.79 -1.55 -2.90
CA TYR A 61 -2.94 -2.25 -2.34
C TYR A 61 -3.28 -1.70 -0.94
N SER A 62 -4.51 -1.19 -0.75
CA SER A 62 -4.97 -0.62 0.53
C SER A 62 -6.50 -0.35 0.56
N VAL A 63 -7.02 0.22 1.66
CA VAL A 63 -8.39 0.76 1.74
C VAL A 63 -8.52 2.12 1.03
N PHE A 64 -9.74 2.64 0.84
CA PHE A 64 -9.95 3.89 0.07
C PHE A 64 -9.24 5.11 0.64
N ASP A 65 -9.29 5.30 1.95
CA ASP A 65 -8.71 6.48 2.60
C ASP A 65 -7.19 6.35 2.83
N ALA A 66 -6.57 5.26 2.34
CA ALA A 66 -5.17 4.91 2.55
C ALA A 66 -4.25 5.35 1.40
N MET A 67 -4.49 6.52 0.82
CA MET A 67 -3.69 7.00 -0.31
C MET A 67 -2.26 7.31 0.16
N PRO A 68 -1.22 6.76 -0.51
CA PRO A 68 0.16 7.06 -0.15
C PRO A 68 0.59 8.41 -0.71
N LYS A 69 1.62 9.02 -0.10
CA LYS A 69 2.40 10.10 -0.72
C LYS A 69 3.61 9.48 -1.41
N ILE A 70 3.91 9.93 -2.62
CA ILE A 70 4.99 9.38 -3.45
C ILE A 70 5.88 10.53 -3.88
N HIS A 71 7.17 10.41 -3.62
CA HIS A 71 8.20 11.31 -4.11
C HIS A 71 9.18 10.55 -4.98
N LEU A 72 9.47 11.08 -6.17
CA LEU A 72 10.60 10.64 -6.97
C LEU A 72 11.84 11.43 -6.52
N ILE A 73 12.85 10.71 -6.05
CA ILE A 73 14.14 11.25 -5.64
C ILE A 73 15.13 10.98 -6.78
N GLY A 74 15.60 12.04 -7.43
CA GLY A 74 16.42 11.92 -8.63
C GLY A 74 15.65 11.26 -9.78
N GLU A 75 16.29 10.33 -10.50
CA GLU A 75 15.70 9.75 -11.72
C GLU A 75 14.95 8.43 -11.48
N LYS A 76 15.31 7.66 -10.45
CA LYS A 76 14.84 6.27 -10.27
C LYS A 76 14.51 5.84 -8.85
N MET A 77 14.86 6.66 -7.85
CA MET A 77 14.56 6.31 -6.46
C MET A 77 13.17 6.81 -6.11
N ILE A 78 12.33 5.94 -5.57
CA ILE A 78 10.98 6.28 -5.14
C ILE A 78 10.94 6.20 -3.62
N GLU A 79 10.50 7.29 -2.99
CA GLU A 79 10.08 7.29 -1.59
C GLU A 79 8.55 7.22 -1.56
N VAL A 80 8.02 6.22 -0.86
CA VAL A 80 6.59 6.07 -0.63
C VAL A 80 6.33 6.20 0.86
N THR A 81 5.61 7.26 1.25
CA THR A 81 5.14 7.42 2.63
C THR A 81 3.70 6.93 2.70
N GLY A 82 3.48 5.86 3.47
CA GLY A 82 2.14 5.34 3.72
C GLY A 82 1.27 6.30 4.53
N PRO A 83 -0.05 6.05 4.60
CA PRO A 83 -0.91 6.73 5.55
C PRO A 83 -0.46 6.43 7.00
N PRO A 84 -0.95 7.20 7.99
CA PRO A 84 -0.66 6.95 9.41
C PRO A 84 -0.84 5.49 9.81
N SER A 85 0.03 4.99 10.70
CA SER A 85 0.04 3.57 11.11
C SER A 85 -1.22 3.13 11.82
N ASP A 86 -1.96 4.08 12.41
CA ASP A 86 -3.22 3.91 13.14
C ASP A 86 -4.46 3.92 12.21
N LEU A 87 -4.27 3.92 10.88
CA LEU A 87 -5.38 4.09 9.94
C LEU A 87 -6.48 3.03 10.11
N TYR A 88 -6.10 1.77 10.32
CA TYR A 88 -7.08 0.68 10.42
C TYR A 88 -7.83 0.74 11.75
N GLU A 89 -7.14 1.13 12.81
CA GLU A 89 -7.66 1.31 14.17
C GLU A 89 -8.72 2.44 14.18
N ARG A 90 -8.56 3.47 13.36
CA ARG A 90 -9.58 4.52 13.17
C ARG A 90 -10.89 4.01 12.55
N TYR A 91 -10.89 2.87 11.85
CA TYR A 91 -12.13 2.24 11.39
C TYR A 91 -12.77 1.41 12.50
N ASP A 92 -11.96 0.70 13.30
CA ASP A 92 -12.44 -0.04 14.48
C ASP A 92 -13.13 0.92 15.48
N ASP A 93 -12.59 2.11 15.69
CA ASP A 93 -13.17 3.12 16.61
C ASP A 93 -14.48 3.73 16.08
N LYS A 94 -14.63 3.88 14.76
CA LYS A 94 -15.86 4.45 14.16
C LYS A 94 -17.07 3.56 14.34
N ASP A 95 -16.88 2.24 14.31
CA ASP A 95 -17.95 1.27 14.60
C ASP A 95 -18.39 1.30 16.08
N MET A 96 -17.59 1.87 16.99
CA MET A 96 -17.97 2.04 18.40
C MET A 96 -18.73 3.33 18.71
N THR A 97 -18.73 4.32 17.80
CA THR A 97 -19.44 5.61 17.98
C THR A 97 -20.88 5.63 17.49
N VAL A 98 -21.39 4.53 16.94
CA VAL A 98 -22.82 4.38 16.63
C VAL A 98 -23.44 3.45 17.68
N ARG A 99 -23.77 4.00 18.85
CA ARG A 99 -24.68 3.39 19.82
C ARG A 99 -25.72 4.41 20.26
#